data_AF-A0A2G8E5F5-F1
#
_entry.id   AF-A0A2G8E5F5-F1
#
_cell.length_a   1.000
_cell.length_b   1.000
_cell.length_c   1.000
_cell.angle_alpha   90.00
_cell.angle_beta   90.00
_cell.angle_gamma   90.00
#
_symmetry.space_group_name_H-M   'P 1'
#
loop_
_entity.id
_entity.type
_entity.pdbx_description
1 polymer ?
#
loop_
_entity_poly.entity_id
_entity_poly.type
_entity_poly.pdbx_seq_one_letter_code
_entity_poly.pdbx_strand_id
1 'polypeptide(L)'
;MEEIFYRRGKGRVTKSLAVYSDGQRLKLHYLAFDRTKITREQRMNGEKEQRVKTFDEVYEFDNAEAINPALLPHRELTEAFLIECFPHNEGKEA
;
A
#
# COMPACT_ATOMS: atom_id res chain seq x y z
N MET A 1 16.61 -2.44 8.15
CA MET A 1 15.34 -1.84 7.66
C MET A 1 14.26 -1.98 8.71
N GLU A 2 13.93 -0.86 9.36
CA GLU A 2 12.86 -0.73 10.34
C GLU A 2 11.59 -0.21 9.69
N GLU A 3 10.42 -0.61 10.18
CA GLU A 3 9.14 -0.07 9.70
C GLU A 3 8.99 1.38 10.19
N ILE A 4 8.93 2.32 9.26
CA ILE A 4 8.77 3.75 9.57
C ILE A 4 7.35 4.24 9.34
N PHE A 5 6.57 3.51 8.55
CA PHE A 5 5.20 3.89 8.23
C PHE A 5 4.37 2.66 7.89
N TYR A 6 3.14 2.63 8.35
CA TYR A 6 2.17 1.64 7.94
C TYR A 6 0.78 2.26 7.84
N ARG A 7 0.14 2.11 6.69
CA ARG A 7 -1.25 2.54 6.50
C ARG A 7 -2.05 1.50 5.75
N ARG A 8 -3.27 1.29 6.25
CA ARG A 8 -4.27 0.44 5.61
C ARG A 8 -5.39 1.32 5.04
N GLY A 9 -5.66 1.15 3.76
CA GLY A 9 -6.79 1.76 3.07
C GLY A 9 -8.12 1.16 3.52
N LYS A 10 -9.19 1.95 3.40
CA LYS A 10 -10.56 1.52 3.71
C LYS A 10 -11.24 1.00 2.44
N GLY A 11 -12.06 -0.04 2.56
CA GLY A 11 -12.86 -0.55 1.44
C GLY A 11 -13.08 -2.06 1.47
N ARG A 12 -13.80 -2.55 0.46
CA ARG A 12 -14.02 -3.99 0.23
C ARG A 12 -12.70 -4.72 -0.04
N VAL A 13 -11.88 -4.15 -0.92
CA VAL A 13 -10.48 -4.55 -1.11
C VAL A 13 -9.68 -3.87 0.00
N THR A 14 -9.05 -4.66 0.86
CA THR A 14 -8.11 -4.11 1.84
C THR A 14 -6.79 -3.84 1.15
N LYS A 15 -6.43 -2.58 1.00
CA LYS A 15 -5.11 -2.16 0.50
C LYS A 15 -4.26 -1.74 1.69
N SER A 16 -2.96 -1.99 1.67
CA SER A 16 -2.03 -1.52 2.69
C SER A 16 -0.68 -1.20 2.08
N LEU A 17 -0.03 -0.22 2.67
CA LEU A 17 1.34 0.17 2.40
C LEU A 17 2.11 0.08 3.72
N ALA A 18 3.16 -0.73 3.73
CA ALA A 18 4.18 -0.72 4.76
C ALA A 18 5.46 -0.12 4.17
N VAL A 19 6.08 0.83 4.86
CA VAL A 19 7.33 1.43 4.43
C VAL A 19 8.40 1.14 5.45
N TYR A 20 9.51 0.59 4.96
CA TYR A 20 10.68 0.30 5.75
C TYR A 20 11.83 1.21 5.35
N SER A 21 12.65 1.63 6.31
CA SER A 21 13.84 2.43 6.06
C SER A 21 15.05 1.88 6.81
N ASP A 22 16.21 1.98 6.20
CA ASP A 22 17.51 1.75 6.84
C ASP A 22 18.28 3.07 7.05
N GLY A 23 17.62 4.22 6.82
CA GLY A 23 18.26 5.55 6.78
C GLY A 23 18.93 5.88 5.44
N GLN A 24 19.25 4.87 4.61
CA GLN A 24 19.80 5.07 3.26
C GLN A 24 18.85 4.70 2.14
N ARG A 25 17.89 3.81 2.38
CA ARG A 25 16.95 3.30 1.38
C ARG A 25 15.57 3.17 1.99
N LEU A 26 14.57 3.39 1.16
CA LEU A 26 13.16 3.23 1.45
C LEU A 26 12.63 2.02 0.69
N LYS A 27 11.93 1.14 1.39
CA LYS A 27 11.26 -0.03 0.83
C LYS A 27 9.77 0.09 1.05
N LEU A 28 9.02 0.31 -0.02
CA LEU A 28 7.58 0.45 -0.03
C LEU A 28 6.97 -0.90 -0.42
N HIS A 29 6.31 -1.55 0.53
CA HIS A 29 5.62 -2.83 0.33
C HIS A 29 4.12 -2.61 0.26
N TYR A 30 3.57 -2.83 -0.93
CA TYR A 30 2.16 -2.73 -1.21
C TYR A 30 1.50 -4.09 -1.18
N LEU A 31 0.42 -4.18 -0.42
CA LEU A 31 -0.39 -5.38 -0.28
C LEU A 31 -1.84 -5.05 -0.57
N ALA A 32 -2.52 -5.90 -1.34
CA ALA A 32 -3.97 -5.87 -1.45
C ALA A 32 -4.56 -7.25 -1.20
N PHE A 33 -5.66 -7.25 -0.46
CA PHE A 33 -6.45 -8.42 -0.16
C PHE A 33 -7.89 -8.17 -0.59
N ASP A 34 -8.45 -9.08 -1.37
CA ASP A 34 -9.87 -9.07 -1.71
C ASP A 34 -10.59 -10.28 -1.12
N ARG A 35 -11.92 -10.28 -1.18
CA ARG A 35 -12.74 -11.44 -0.80
C ARG A 35 -13.19 -12.16 -2.05
N THR A 36 -12.97 -13.48 -2.11
CA THR A 36 -13.47 -14.30 -3.22
C THR A 36 -14.97 -14.12 -3.38
N LYS A 37 -15.42 -13.93 -4.62
CA LYS A 37 -16.85 -13.96 -4.94
C LYS A 37 -17.32 -15.42 -4.90
N ILE A 38 -18.03 -15.78 -3.83
CA ILE A 38 -18.74 -17.06 -3.78
C ILE A 38 -20.07 -16.94 -4.53
N THR A 39 -20.44 -17.97 -5.29
CA THR A 39 -21.75 -18.04 -5.94
C THR A 39 -22.84 -18.44 -4.95
N ARG A 40 -24.11 -18.29 -5.34
CA ARG A 40 -25.27 -18.65 -4.49
C ARG A 40 -25.26 -20.14 -4.13
N GLU A 41 -24.85 -20.99 -5.07
CA GLU A 41 -24.71 -22.44 -4.89
C GLU A 41 -23.61 -22.80 -3.89
N GLN A 42 -22.44 -22.18 -3.99
CA GLN A 42 -21.34 -22.39 -3.04
C GLN A 42 -21.72 -21.96 -1.61
N ARG A 43 -22.47 -20.85 -1.48
CA ARG A 43 -23.00 -20.42 -0.18
C ARG A 43 -24.01 -21.42 0.40
N MET A 44 -24.83 -22.06 -0.44
CA MET A 44 -25.75 -23.13 0.00
C MET A 44 -24.99 -24.39 0.46
N ASN A 45 -23.81 -24.64 -0.11
CA ASN A 45 -22.88 -25.70 0.33
C ASN A 45 -22.04 -25.33 1.57
N GLY A 46 -22.25 -24.14 2.16
CA GLY A 46 -21.54 -23.68 3.36
C GLY A 46 -20.16 -23.07 3.10
N GLU A 47 -19.78 -22.86 1.83
CA GLU A 47 -18.52 -22.20 1.49
C GLU A 47 -18.59 -20.71 1.88
N LYS A 48 -17.52 -20.22 2.51
CA LYS A 48 -17.40 -18.84 2.99
C LYS A 48 -16.46 -18.05 2.07
N GLU A 49 -16.73 -16.75 1.96
CA GLU A 49 -15.82 -15.81 1.30
C GLU A 49 -14.44 -15.89 1.95
N GLN A 50 -13.43 -16.20 1.15
CA GLN A 50 -12.05 -16.31 1.62
C GLN A 50 -11.31 -15.02 1.28
N ARG A 51 -10.42 -14.62 2.19
CA ARG A 51 -9.55 -13.49 1.96
C ARG A 51 -8.35 -13.95 1.13
N VAL A 52 -8.23 -13.43 -0.08
CA VAL A 52 -7.16 -13.78 -1.02
C VAL A 52 -6.25 -12.58 -1.21
N LYS A 53 -4.94 -12.82 -1.22
CA LYS A 53 -3.93 -11.82 -1.56
C LYS A 53 -3.98 -11.61 -3.07
N THR A 54 -4.38 -10.42 -3.49
CA THR A 54 -4.54 -10.06 -4.91
C THR A 54 -3.40 -9.19 -5.42
N PHE A 55 -2.64 -8.56 -4.53
CA PHE A 55 -1.50 -7.72 -4.87
C PHE A 55 -0.42 -7.82 -3.80
N ASP A 56 0.83 -7.92 -4.22
CA ASP A 56 2.00 -8.09 -3.36
C ASP A 56 3.25 -7.62 -4.12
N GLU A 57 3.48 -6.31 -4.14
CA GLU A 57 4.62 -5.73 -4.84
C GLU A 57 5.45 -4.85 -3.90
N VAL A 58 6.75 -4.84 -4.15
CA VAL A 58 7.73 -4.09 -3.37
C VAL A 58 8.48 -3.17 -4.32
N TYR A 59 8.64 -1.92 -3.89
CA TYR A 59 9.42 -0.92 -4.60
C TYR A 59 10.49 -0.37 -3.66
N GLU A 60 11.71 -0.24 -4.16
CA GLU A 60 12.85 0.24 -3.40
C GLU A 60 13.35 1.55 -4.01
N PHE A 61 13.64 2.52 -3.16
CA PHE A 61 14.10 3.85 -3.54
C PHE A 61 15.26 4.27 -2.65
N ASP A 62 16.21 5.01 -3.20
CA ASP A 62 17.33 5.55 -2.43
C ASP A 62 16.92 6.75 -1.56
N ASN A 63 15.86 7.49 -1.94
CA ASN A 63 15.36 8.62 -1.16
C ASN A 63 13.88 8.90 -1.46
N ALA A 64 13.26 9.76 -0.64
CA ALA A 64 11.85 10.12 -0.76
C ALA A 64 11.54 11.00 -1.99
N GLU A 65 12.53 11.75 -2.51
CA GLU A 65 12.35 12.61 -3.69
C GLU A 65 12.20 11.78 -4.98
N ALA A 66 12.76 10.58 -5.02
CA ALA A 66 12.60 9.64 -6.13
C ALA A 66 11.21 8.97 -6.17
N ILE A 67 10.41 9.12 -5.11
CA ILE A 67 9.10 8.47 -5.00
C ILE A 67 8.05 9.34 -5.70
N ASN A 68 7.59 8.87 -6.86
CA ASN A 68 6.47 9.48 -7.56
C ASN A 68 5.14 8.74 -7.25
N PRO A 69 4.23 9.31 -6.45
CA PRO A 69 2.98 8.65 -6.07
C PRO A 69 2.05 8.41 -7.27
N ALA A 70 2.18 9.15 -8.37
CA ALA A 70 1.38 8.95 -9.58
C ALA A 70 1.78 7.69 -10.37
N LEU A 71 3.01 7.20 -10.19
CA LEU A 71 3.53 6.01 -10.85
C LEU A 71 3.43 4.75 -9.99
N LEU A 72 3.02 4.90 -8.72
CA LEU A 72 3.01 3.82 -7.75
C LEU A 72 1.60 3.29 -7.47
N PRO A 73 1.49 2.01 -7.03
CA PRO A 73 0.22 1.45 -6.60
C PRO A 73 -0.35 2.26 -5.46
N HIS A 74 -1.68 2.38 -5.43
CA HIS A 74 -2.40 2.97 -4.30
C HIS A 74 -1.89 4.38 -3.94
N ARG A 75 -1.89 5.28 -4.94
CA ARG A 75 -1.49 6.70 -4.84
C ARG A 75 -1.81 7.35 -3.49
N GLU A 76 -3.04 7.23 -3.01
CA GLU A 76 -3.49 7.82 -1.74
C GLU A 76 -2.66 7.37 -0.53
N LEU A 77 -2.20 6.11 -0.50
CA LEU A 77 -1.34 5.58 0.56
C LEU A 77 0.09 6.11 0.46
N THR A 78 0.59 6.27 -0.76
CA THR A 78 1.93 6.82 -1.02
C THR A 78 1.98 8.31 -0.70
N GLU A 79 0.95 9.08 -1.08
CA GLU A 79 0.82 10.50 -0.73
C GLU A 79 0.76 10.68 0.79
N ALA A 80 -0.03 9.86 1.47
CA ALA A 80 -0.09 9.84 2.93
C ALA A 80 1.30 9.62 3.58
N PHE A 81 2.06 8.65 3.09
CA PHE A 81 3.41 8.40 3.57
C PHE A 81 4.31 9.62 3.37
N LEU A 82 4.31 10.21 2.17
CA LEU A 82 5.15 11.39 1.88
C LEU A 82 4.77 12.59 2.76
N ILE A 83 3.48 12.84 2.97
CA ILE A 83 2.99 13.95 3.81
C ILE A 83 3.36 13.73 5.28
N GLU A 84 3.15 12.51 5.81
CA GLU A 84 3.32 12.23 7.24
C GLU A 84 4.80 12.05 7.63
N CYS A 85 5.61 11.43 6.77
CA CYS A 85 7.03 11.18 7.04
C CYS A 85 7.97 12.24 6.46
N PHE A 86 7.57 12.95 5.41
CA PHE A 86 8.40 13.96 4.71
C PHE A 86 7.64 15.27 4.44
N PRO A 87 7.11 15.94 5.49
CA PRO A 87 6.27 17.13 5.34
C PRO A 87 6.97 18.35 4.71
N HIS A 88 8.30 18.35 4.59
CA HIS A 88 9.07 19.45 4.00
C HIS A 88 9.24 19.36 2.47
N ASN A 89 8.64 18.36 1.81
CA ASN A 89 8.67 18.23 0.35
C ASN A 89 7.48 18.91 -0.36
N GLU A 90 6.67 19.70 0.34
CA GLU A 90 5.70 20.57 -0.31
C GLU A 90 6.42 21.55 -1.23
N GLY A 91 6.02 21.52 -2.51
CA GLY A 91 6.71 22.13 -3.62
C GLY A 91 7.19 23.54 -3.37
N LYS A 92 8.47 23.77 -3.66
CA LYS A 92 8.84 25.00 -4.37
C LYS A 92 8.16 24.95 -5.73
N GLU A 93 6.95 25.49 -5.81
CA GLU A 93 6.43 26.04 -7.07
C GLU A 93 7.42 27.12 -7.53
N ALA A 94 7.89 27.02 -8.77
CA ALA A 94 8.67 28.02 -9.48
C ALA A 94 7.84 28.58 -10.63
#